data_AF-A0A537SI47-F1
#
_entry.id   AF-A0A537SI47-F1
#
_cell.length_a   1.000
_cell.length_b   1.000
_cell.length_c   1.000
_cell.angle_alpha   90.00
_cell.angle_beta   90.00
_cell.angle_gamma   90.00
#
_symmetry.space_group_name_H-M   'P 1'
#
loop_
_entity.id
_entity.type
_entity.pdbx_description
1 polymer ?
#
loop_
_entity_poly.entity_id
_entity_poly.type
_entity_poly.pdbx_seq_one_letter_code
_entity_poly.pdbx_strand_id
1 'polypeptide(L)'
;AVLIQPLVDALASGGGLSETAAGEMLISATWGLGSTIAQGEIVPDRIVLSRQGFIRKIEAGRKHHRESCGRGGTPQPVPNELISAPCLDAAQAVTLGRIMRKAEGAIGGPVEIEWALDAAGFKLLQARPLAVEPITVPDEIWRNHPGLSGHPAGVGWGAGRAVVVNCECELARVAPGDVLVTRIASPALSHVLPRVAGVVAELGGSTSHLASLARERGIPMVLGVLEATGRIPDGSQVAVDGVAGIVRWMA
;
A
#
# COMPACT_ATOMS: atom_id res chain seq x y z
N ALA A 1 -5.60 -20.07 -21.73
CA ALA A 1 -7.07 -19.94 -21.60
C ALA A 1 -7.40 -18.51 -21.21
N VAL A 2 -8.60 -18.01 -21.55
CA VAL A 2 -9.10 -16.71 -21.07
C VAL A 2 -10.11 -16.99 -19.96
N LEU A 3 -9.95 -16.34 -18.81
CA LEU A 3 -10.89 -16.41 -17.70
C LEU A 3 -11.82 -15.20 -17.77
N ILE A 4 -13.12 -15.44 -17.72
CA ILE A 4 -14.15 -14.40 -17.67
C ILE A 4 -14.85 -14.53 -16.32
N GLN A 5 -14.78 -13.48 -15.50
CA GLN A 5 -15.36 -13.43 -14.17
C GLN A 5 -16.47 -12.37 -14.12
N PRO A 6 -17.63 -12.65 -13.48
CA PRO A 6 -18.65 -11.64 -13.24
C PRO A 6 -18.10 -10.48 -12.42
N LEU A 7 -18.41 -9.26 -12.84
CA LEU A 7 -18.03 -8.04 -12.10
C LEU A 7 -18.86 -7.93 -10.81
N VAL A 8 -18.21 -7.61 -9.69
CA VAL A 8 -18.86 -7.37 -8.40
C VAL A 8 -19.20 -5.88 -8.27
N ASP A 9 -20.46 -5.56 -8.01
CA ASP A 9 -20.88 -4.18 -7.72
C ASP A 9 -20.50 -3.78 -6.30
N ALA A 10 -19.21 -3.50 -6.13
CA ALA A 10 -18.60 -3.32 -4.83
C ALA A 10 -19.04 -2.00 -4.18
N LEU A 11 -19.54 -2.09 -2.94
CA LEU A 11 -19.66 -0.96 -2.04
C LEU A 11 -18.28 -0.54 -1.52
N ALA A 12 -17.46 -1.54 -1.19
CA ALA A 12 -16.06 -1.39 -0.82
C ALA A 12 -15.25 -2.56 -1.37
N SER A 13 -13.96 -2.34 -1.55
CA SER A 13 -13.04 -3.38 -2.02
C SER A 13 -11.62 -3.08 -1.59
N GLY A 14 -10.72 -4.03 -1.83
CA GLY A 14 -9.30 -3.80 -1.68
C GLY A 14 -8.51 -5.08 -1.61
N GLY A 15 -7.37 -5.02 -0.92
CA GLY A 15 -6.49 -6.17 -0.74
C GLY A 15 -6.31 -6.55 0.72
N GLY A 16 -5.65 -7.67 0.95
CA GLY A 16 -5.24 -8.07 2.28
C GLY A 16 -3.98 -8.94 2.28
N LEU A 17 -3.10 -8.73 3.25
CA LEU A 17 -1.91 -9.54 3.52
C LEU A 17 -2.19 -10.38 4.78
N SER A 18 -2.19 -11.71 4.66
CA SER A 18 -2.50 -12.60 5.79
C SER A 18 -1.40 -12.66 6.85
N GLU A 19 -0.20 -12.22 6.50
CA GLU A 19 0.92 -12.09 7.41
C GLU A 19 1.80 -10.91 6.96
N THR A 20 2.07 -9.99 7.89
CA THR A 20 3.11 -8.97 7.78
C THR A 20 4.38 -9.46 8.45
N ALA A 21 5.49 -8.76 8.26
CA ALA A 21 6.75 -9.05 8.96
C ALA A 21 6.64 -8.98 10.50
N ALA A 22 5.65 -8.24 11.03
CA ALA A 22 5.36 -8.17 12.45
C ALA A 22 4.48 -9.33 12.95
N GLY A 23 4.08 -10.26 12.08
CA GLY A 23 3.18 -11.39 12.40
C GLY A 23 1.71 -10.99 12.51
N GLU A 24 1.32 -9.85 11.91
CA GLU A 24 -0.05 -9.32 11.90
C GLU A 24 -0.74 -9.56 10.55
N MET A 25 -2.05 -9.36 10.47
CA MET A 25 -2.77 -9.24 9.20
C MET A 25 -2.96 -7.77 8.86
N LEU A 26 -2.93 -7.45 7.57
CA LEU A 26 -3.14 -6.11 7.06
C LEU A 26 -4.24 -6.11 6.00
N ILE A 27 -5.23 -5.25 6.14
CA ILE A 27 -6.29 -5.03 5.15
C ILE A 27 -6.16 -3.60 4.62
N SER A 28 -6.21 -3.46 3.31
CA SER A 28 -6.38 -2.18 2.62
C SER A 28 -7.78 -2.09 2.04
N ALA A 29 -8.48 -0.97 2.25
CA ALA A 29 -9.86 -0.79 1.79
C ALA A 29 -10.10 0.57 1.12
N THR A 30 -10.94 0.58 0.08
CA THR A 30 -11.44 1.77 -0.61
C THR A 30 -12.93 1.63 -0.90
N TRP A 31 -13.59 2.74 -1.24
CA TRP A 31 -14.97 2.75 -1.70
C TRP A 31 -15.05 2.33 -3.16
N GLY A 32 -16.10 1.59 -3.53
CA GLY A 32 -16.30 1.17 -4.92
C GLY A 32 -15.34 0.05 -5.35
N LEU A 33 -15.00 0.05 -6.64
CA LEU A 33 -14.06 -0.90 -7.24
C LEU A 33 -12.61 -0.65 -6.80
N GLY A 34 -11.82 -1.73 -6.78
CA GLY A 34 -10.46 -1.74 -6.19
C GLY A 34 -9.37 -1.16 -7.08
N SER A 35 -9.72 -0.74 -8.30
CA SER A 35 -8.83 -0.15 -9.30
C SER A 35 -8.05 1.06 -8.76
N THR A 36 -8.70 1.91 -7.97
CA THR A 36 -8.07 3.09 -7.35
C THR A 36 -6.93 2.73 -6.39
N ILE A 37 -7.03 1.61 -5.67
CA ILE A 37 -5.92 1.06 -4.85
C ILE A 37 -4.85 0.46 -5.74
N ALA A 38 -5.26 -0.38 -6.69
CA ALA A 38 -4.35 -1.09 -7.58
C ALA A 38 -3.42 -0.13 -8.32
N GLN A 39 -3.97 0.98 -8.82
CA GLN A 39 -3.27 2.05 -9.54
C GLN A 39 -2.57 3.06 -8.61
N GLY A 40 -2.78 2.98 -7.29
CA GLY A 40 -2.12 3.85 -6.32
C GLY A 40 -2.58 5.31 -6.36
N GLU A 41 -3.83 5.57 -6.76
CA GLU A 41 -4.36 6.93 -6.95
C GLU A 41 -4.92 7.54 -5.67
N ILE A 42 -5.16 6.71 -4.66
CA ILE A 42 -5.68 7.11 -3.34
C ILE A 42 -4.82 6.52 -2.23
N VAL A 43 -5.01 7.00 -1.00
CA VAL A 43 -4.51 6.31 0.18
C VAL A 43 -5.65 5.48 0.74
N PRO A 44 -5.59 4.13 0.72
CA PRO A 44 -6.66 3.31 1.25
C PRO A 44 -6.68 3.38 2.77
N ASP A 45 -7.77 2.90 3.36
CA ASP A 45 -7.76 2.60 4.79
C ASP A 45 -6.73 1.53 5.10
N ARG A 46 -6.15 1.60 6.29
CA ARG A 46 -5.24 0.58 6.83
C ARG A 46 -5.84 -0.02 8.08
N ILE A 47 -6.21 -1.28 7.99
CA ILE A 47 -6.77 -2.03 9.12
C ILE A 47 -5.78 -3.12 9.49
N VAL A 48 -5.28 -3.07 10.72
CA VAL A 48 -4.32 -4.03 11.26
C VAL A 48 -5.06 -4.95 12.23
N LEU A 49 -4.93 -6.25 12.01
CA LEU A 49 -5.45 -7.27 12.91
C LEU A 49 -4.28 -8.09 13.45
N SER A 50 -4.39 -8.57 14.69
CA SER A 50 -3.53 -9.65 15.19
C SER A 50 -3.69 -10.92 14.34
N ARG A 51 -2.75 -11.86 14.45
CA ARG A 51 -2.84 -13.18 13.80
C ARG A 51 -4.14 -13.94 14.14
N GLN A 52 -4.71 -13.70 15.32
CA GLN A 52 -5.97 -14.30 15.77
C GLN A 52 -7.22 -13.57 15.24
N GLY A 53 -7.07 -12.45 14.54
CA GLY A 53 -8.17 -11.68 13.95
C GLY A 53 -8.73 -10.56 14.84
N PHE A 54 -8.12 -10.27 15.99
CA PHE A 54 -8.50 -9.09 16.80
C PHE A 54 -7.98 -7.81 16.18
N ILE A 55 -8.82 -6.77 16.11
CA ILE A 55 -8.43 -5.45 15.62
C ILE A 55 -7.37 -4.84 16.54
N ARG A 56 -6.25 -4.45 15.95
CA ARG A 56 -5.18 -3.68 16.61
C ARG A 56 -5.30 -2.20 16.30
N LYS A 57 -5.59 -1.87 15.05
CA LYS A 57 -5.63 -0.48 14.58
C LYS A 57 -6.54 -0.35 13.36
N ILE A 58 -7.23 0.77 13.27
CA ILE A 58 -7.93 1.22 12.06
C ILE A 58 -7.47 2.65 11.80
N GLU A 59 -6.88 2.86 10.62
CA GLU A 59 -6.49 4.18 10.15
C GLU A 59 -7.25 4.46 8.85
N ALA A 60 -8.06 5.50 8.87
CA ALA A 60 -8.74 5.93 7.66
C ALA A 60 -7.74 6.55 6.68
N GLY A 61 -7.86 6.16 5.42
CA GLY A 61 -7.13 6.74 4.31
C GLY A 61 -7.77 8.02 3.78
N ARG A 62 -7.35 8.41 2.58
CA ARG A 62 -7.85 9.59 1.84
C ARG A 62 -8.35 9.12 0.48
N LYS A 63 -9.66 8.84 0.40
CA LYS A 63 -10.32 8.20 -0.74
C LYS A 63 -11.13 9.23 -1.53
N HIS A 64 -10.45 10.13 -2.24
CA HIS A 64 -11.07 11.29 -2.88
C HIS A 64 -12.01 10.94 -4.06
N HIS A 65 -11.77 9.80 -4.70
CA HIS A 65 -12.61 9.27 -5.76
C HIS A 65 -12.76 7.75 -5.64
N ARG A 66 -13.76 7.24 -6.36
CA ARG A 66 -14.10 5.82 -6.46
C ARG A 66 -14.51 5.47 -7.87
N GLU A 67 -14.47 4.19 -8.21
CA GLU A 67 -15.06 3.67 -9.45
C GLU A 67 -16.28 2.79 -9.15
N SER A 68 -17.22 2.72 -10.10
CA SER A 68 -18.45 1.93 -9.98
C SER A 68 -18.84 1.28 -11.31
N CYS A 69 -19.63 0.20 -11.26
CA CYS A 69 -20.00 -0.58 -12.43
C CYS A 69 -20.86 0.19 -13.45
N GLY A 70 -21.73 1.08 -12.97
CA GLY A 70 -22.79 1.70 -13.79
C GLY A 70 -22.34 2.73 -14.83
N ARG A 71 -21.08 3.21 -14.79
CA ARG A 71 -20.57 4.24 -15.72
C ARG A 71 -19.24 3.84 -16.38
N GLY A 72 -19.08 2.57 -16.73
CA GLY A 72 -17.91 2.08 -17.48
C GLY A 72 -16.58 2.31 -16.76
N GLY A 73 -16.57 2.22 -15.42
CA GLY A 73 -15.35 2.44 -14.62
C GLY A 73 -14.90 3.89 -14.54
N THR A 74 -15.75 4.87 -14.86
CA THR A 74 -15.36 6.28 -14.72
C THR A 74 -15.18 6.68 -13.25
N PRO A 75 -14.08 7.39 -12.90
CA PRO A 75 -13.88 7.93 -11.58
C PRO A 75 -15.01 8.88 -11.17
N GLN A 76 -15.50 8.72 -9.95
CA GLN A 76 -16.52 9.58 -9.34
C GLN A 76 -15.99 10.12 -8.02
N PRO A 77 -16.25 11.41 -7.70
CA PRO A 77 -15.88 11.96 -6.41
C PRO A 77 -16.60 11.21 -5.28
N VAL A 78 -15.89 11.00 -4.19
CA VAL A 78 -16.46 10.49 -2.94
C VAL A 78 -17.02 11.67 -2.14
N PRO A 79 -18.23 11.57 -1.55
CA PRO A 79 -18.75 12.60 -0.66
C PRO A 79 -17.76 12.96 0.46
N ASN A 80 -17.66 14.24 0.82
CA ASN A 80 -16.62 14.73 1.73
C ASN A 80 -16.58 13.98 3.07
N GLU A 81 -17.74 13.62 3.60
CA GLU A 81 -17.91 12.85 4.83
C GLU A 81 -17.37 11.42 4.74
N LEU A 82 -17.23 10.87 3.53
CA LEU A 82 -16.75 9.51 3.29
C LEU A 82 -15.26 9.43 2.94
N ILE A 83 -14.62 10.53 2.53
CA ILE A 83 -13.21 10.55 2.10
C ILE A 83 -12.29 9.95 3.18
N SER A 84 -12.52 10.36 4.43
CA SER A 84 -11.77 9.94 5.61
C SER A 84 -12.58 9.06 6.56
N ALA A 85 -13.73 8.53 6.12
CA ALA A 85 -14.47 7.52 6.87
C ALA A 85 -13.91 6.12 6.57
N PRO A 86 -13.90 5.20 7.56
CA PRO A 86 -13.51 3.82 7.31
C PRO A 86 -14.53 3.12 6.40
N CYS A 87 -14.03 2.37 5.42
CA CYS A 87 -14.80 1.58 4.46
C CYS A 87 -15.48 0.35 5.08
N LEU A 88 -14.88 -0.17 6.15
CA LEU A 88 -15.35 -1.35 6.86
C LEU A 88 -15.63 -1.01 8.32
N ASP A 89 -16.70 -1.57 8.85
CA ASP A 89 -16.89 -1.64 10.29
C ASP A 89 -16.01 -2.74 10.92
N ALA A 90 -15.97 -2.76 12.26
CA ALA A 90 -15.17 -3.72 13.01
C ALA A 90 -15.58 -5.19 12.76
N ALA A 91 -16.88 -5.48 12.63
CA ALA A 91 -17.37 -6.84 12.41
C ALA A 91 -17.01 -7.35 11.01
N GLN A 92 -17.08 -6.48 10.01
CA GLN A 92 -16.64 -6.72 8.64
C GLN A 92 -15.13 -6.96 8.57
N ALA A 93 -14.32 -6.13 9.23
CA ALA A 93 -12.87 -6.33 9.29
C ALA A 93 -12.48 -7.68 9.91
N VAL A 94 -13.09 -8.05 11.04
CA VAL A 94 -12.87 -9.35 11.69
C VAL A 94 -13.30 -10.51 10.78
N THR A 95 -14.42 -10.36 10.07
CA THR A 95 -14.90 -11.37 9.12
C THR A 95 -13.91 -11.57 7.97
N LEU A 96 -13.38 -10.49 7.42
CA LEU A 96 -12.36 -10.56 6.37
C LEU A 96 -11.05 -11.20 6.87
N GLY A 97 -10.63 -10.90 8.11
CA GLY A 97 -9.51 -11.60 8.75
C GLY A 97 -9.71 -13.12 8.81
N ARG A 98 -10.93 -13.60 9.11
CA ARG A 98 -11.23 -15.04 9.06
C ARG A 98 -11.15 -15.61 7.64
N ILE A 99 -11.58 -14.86 6.63
CA ILE A 99 -11.47 -15.26 5.21
C ILE A 99 -10.00 -15.40 4.83
N MET A 100 -9.14 -14.44 5.22
CA MET A 100 -7.69 -14.49 4.97
C MET A 100 -7.04 -15.71 5.61
N ARG A 101 -7.40 -16.06 6.85
CA ARG A 101 -6.92 -17.29 7.52
C ARG A 101 -7.34 -18.57 6.78
N LYS A 102 -8.56 -18.61 6.23
CA LYS A 102 -9.02 -19.75 5.42
C LYS A 102 -8.26 -19.84 4.09
N ALA A 103 -8.01 -18.72 3.42
CA ALA A 103 -7.23 -18.66 2.19
C ALA A 103 -5.78 -19.13 2.42
N GLU A 104 -5.16 -18.70 3.54
CA GLU A 104 -3.84 -19.16 3.97
C GLU A 104 -3.77 -20.69 4.13
N GLY A 105 -4.78 -21.28 4.79
CA GLY A 105 -4.87 -22.73 4.96
C GLY A 105 -5.07 -23.50 3.65
N ALA A 106 -5.77 -22.91 2.68
CA ALA A 106 -5.98 -23.53 1.37
C ALA A 106 -4.73 -23.48 0.47
N ILE A 107 -3.92 -22.41 0.59
CA ILE A 107 -2.70 -22.22 -0.20
C ILE A 107 -1.48 -22.89 0.46
N GLY A 108 -1.47 -23.04 1.78
CA GLY A 108 -0.39 -23.70 2.52
C GLY A 108 0.72 -22.76 3.03
N GLY A 109 0.45 -21.45 3.10
CA GLY A 109 1.38 -20.42 3.56
C GLY A 109 0.75 -19.03 3.46
N PRO A 110 1.45 -17.94 3.87
CA PRO A 110 0.94 -16.57 3.81
C PRO A 110 0.39 -16.21 2.43
N VAL A 111 -0.68 -15.41 2.40
CA VAL A 111 -1.40 -15.04 1.18
C VAL A 111 -1.63 -13.55 1.07
N GLU A 112 -1.55 -13.06 -0.16
CA GLU A 112 -2.13 -11.79 -0.56
C GLU A 112 -3.46 -12.07 -1.27
N ILE A 113 -4.52 -11.39 -0.83
CA ILE A 113 -5.85 -11.52 -1.39
C ILE A 113 -6.33 -10.21 -2.01
N GLU A 114 -7.24 -10.32 -2.98
CA GLU A 114 -8.10 -9.24 -3.43
C GLU A 114 -9.55 -9.59 -3.11
N TRP A 115 -10.32 -8.60 -2.64
CA TRP A 115 -11.67 -8.81 -2.15
C TRP A 115 -12.60 -7.66 -2.55
N ALA A 116 -13.89 -7.97 -2.61
CA ALA A 116 -14.96 -7.00 -2.76
C ALA A 116 -16.09 -7.28 -1.76
N LEU A 117 -16.76 -6.23 -1.31
CA LEU A 117 -17.94 -6.26 -0.46
C LEU A 117 -19.09 -5.60 -1.23
N ASP A 118 -20.15 -6.35 -1.48
CA ASP A 118 -21.42 -5.83 -2.02
C ASP A 118 -22.56 -6.03 -0.99
N ALA A 119 -23.80 -5.77 -1.39
CA ALA A 119 -24.98 -5.93 -0.53
C ALA A 119 -25.21 -7.38 -0.01
N ALA A 120 -24.68 -8.39 -0.70
CA ALA A 120 -24.76 -9.81 -0.32
C ALA A 120 -23.53 -10.28 0.48
N GLY A 121 -22.55 -9.41 0.76
CA GLY A 121 -21.37 -9.72 1.58
C GLY A 121 -20.08 -9.89 0.79
N PHE A 122 -19.04 -10.44 1.43
CA PHE A 122 -17.69 -10.54 0.86
C PHE A 122 -17.56 -11.54 -0.29
N LYS A 123 -16.77 -11.16 -1.30
CA LYS A 123 -16.30 -11.99 -2.42
C LYS A 123 -14.79 -11.96 -2.43
N LEU A 124 -14.18 -13.13 -2.50
CA LEU A 124 -12.75 -13.27 -2.74
C LEU A 124 -12.52 -13.27 -4.26
N LEU A 125 -11.73 -12.34 -4.77
CA LEU A 125 -11.48 -12.17 -6.21
C LEU A 125 -10.20 -12.88 -6.63
N GLN A 126 -9.15 -12.76 -5.82
CA GLN A 126 -7.86 -13.38 -6.04
C GLN A 126 -7.27 -13.81 -4.69
N ALA A 127 -6.48 -14.89 -4.70
CA ALA A 127 -5.57 -15.23 -3.63
C ALA A 127 -4.28 -15.77 -4.23
N ARG A 128 -3.14 -15.23 -3.82
CA ARG A 128 -1.81 -15.67 -4.27
C ARG A 128 -0.85 -15.84 -3.08
N PRO A 129 0.16 -16.72 -3.18
CA PRO A 129 1.20 -16.81 -2.17
C PRO A 129 1.88 -15.47 -1.91
N LEU A 130 2.19 -15.19 -0.66
CA LEU A 130 2.88 -13.99 -0.20
C LEU A 130 4.24 -14.37 0.40
N ALA A 131 5.30 -13.75 -0.11
CA ALA A 131 6.60 -13.78 0.54
C ALA A 131 6.63 -12.77 1.69
N VAL A 132 7.08 -13.21 2.87
CA VAL A 132 7.22 -12.37 4.06
C VAL A 132 8.70 -12.33 4.44
N GLU A 133 9.26 -11.14 4.53
CA GLU A 133 10.63 -10.91 5.00
C GLU A 133 10.64 -10.44 6.46
N PRO A 134 11.70 -10.76 7.24
CA PRO A 134 11.82 -10.27 8.61
C PRO A 134 12.05 -8.76 8.65
N ILE A 135 11.63 -8.12 9.74
CA ILE A 135 11.97 -6.72 10.01
C ILE A 135 13.48 -6.62 10.25
N THR A 136 14.18 -5.92 9.36
CA THR A 136 15.56 -5.48 9.61
C THR A 136 15.52 -4.10 10.24
N VAL A 137 15.82 -4.02 11.53
CA VAL A 137 15.87 -2.73 12.23
C VAL A 137 17.19 -2.04 11.88
N PRO A 138 17.17 -0.89 11.20
CA PRO A 138 18.40 -0.17 10.87
C PRO A 138 18.93 0.56 12.10
N ASP A 139 20.22 0.91 12.03
CA ASP A 139 21.01 1.62 13.04
C ASP A 139 20.23 2.67 13.84
N GLU A 140 20.50 2.71 15.15
CA GLU A 140 19.87 3.64 16.10
C GLU A 140 20.01 5.12 15.68
N ILE A 141 21.03 5.42 14.86
CA ILE A 141 21.30 6.73 14.26
C ILE A 141 20.02 7.34 13.66
N TRP A 142 19.24 6.56 12.91
CA TRP A 142 18.04 7.07 12.25
C TRP A 142 16.91 7.41 13.21
N ARG A 143 16.82 6.76 14.38
CA ARG A 143 15.68 6.92 15.30
C ARG A 143 15.52 8.34 15.84
N ASN A 144 16.61 9.10 15.90
CA ASN A 144 16.64 10.47 16.43
C ASN A 144 16.37 11.54 15.36
N HIS A 145 16.21 11.14 14.10
CA HIS A 145 15.95 12.05 12.99
C HIS A 145 14.44 12.21 12.70
N PRO A 146 14.04 13.33 12.07
CA PRO A 146 12.68 13.52 11.58
C PRO A 146 12.20 12.31 10.77
N GLY A 147 10.92 11.99 10.91
CA GLY A 147 10.35 10.85 10.22
C GLY A 147 8.87 11.00 9.89
N LEU A 148 8.49 10.26 8.86
CA LEU A 148 7.12 10.09 8.40
C LEU A 148 6.75 8.60 8.46
N SER A 149 5.46 8.33 8.52
CA SER A 149 4.92 6.97 8.48
C SER A 149 3.91 6.85 7.34
N GLY A 150 3.86 5.66 6.76
CA GLY A 150 2.91 5.32 5.71
C GLY A 150 2.59 3.82 5.72
N HIS A 151 2.11 3.35 4.58
CA HIS A 151 1.79 1.96 4.34
C HIS A 151 3.08 1.20 4.01
N PRO A 152 3.39 0.10 4.71
CA PRO A 152 4.51 -0.75 4.36
C PRO A 152 4.20 -1.42 3.03
N ALA A 153 5.03 -1.18 2.01
CA ALA A 153 4.73 -1.56 0.65
C ALA A 153 5.84 -2.37 -0.02
N GLY A 154 6.98 -2.54 0.63
CA GLY A 154 8.11 -3.28 0.08
C GLY A 154 8.67 -4.28 1.08
N VAL A 155 9.96 -4.53 0.90
CA VAL A 155 10.77 -5.35 1.81
C VAL A 155 12.07 -4.63 2.11
N GLY A 156 12.75 -5.07 3.16
CA GLY A 156 14.05 -4.56 3.54
C GLY A 156 14.09 -3.07 3.85
N TRP A 157 15.31 -2.57 3.83
CA TRP A 157 15.68 -1.21 4.19
C TRP A 157 16.71 -0.67 3.21
N GLY A 158 16.62 0.63 2.91
CA GLY A 158 17.60 1.31 2.07
C GLY A 158 17.76 2.77 2.45
N ALA A 159 18.92 3.33 2.15
CA ALA A 159 19.20 4.75 2.34
C ALA A 159 19.96 5.33 1.16
N GLY A 160 19.69 6.60 0.87
CA GLY A 160 20.27 7.30 -0.27
C GLY A 160 19.93 8.79 -0.25
N ARG A 161 20.44 9.51 -1.25
CA ARG A 161 20.07 10.91 -1.46
C ARG A 161 18.61 10.99 -1.91
N ALA A 162 17.82 11.86 -1.28
CA ALA A 162 16.47 12.16 -1.72
C ALA A 162 16.48 12.83 -3.09
N VAL A 163 15.68 12.31 -4.01
CA VAL A 163 15.33 13.01 -5.25
C VAL A 163 13.81 13.17 -5.26
N VAL A 164 13.38 14.39 -4.92
CA VAL A 164 11.96 14.76 -4.95
C VAL A 164 11.59 15.08 -6.39
N VAL A 165 10.67 14.30 -6.95
CA VAL A 165 10.15 14.48 -8.32
C VAL A 165 8.67 14.84 -8.29
N ASN A 166 8.31 15.88 -9.05
CA ASN A 166 6.92 16.34 -9.18
C ASN A 166 6.29 15.98 -10.54
N CYS A 167 7.10 15.59 -11.51
CA CYS A 167 6.67 15.12 -12.83
C CYS A 167 7.53 13.94 -13.30
N GLU A 168 7.02 13.19 -14.26
CA GLU A 168 7.77 12.13 -14.94
C GLU A 168 9.01 12.68 -15.68
N CYS A 169 8.95 13.94 -16.11
CA CYS A 169 10.07 14.63 -16.75
C CYS A 169 11.31 14.79 -15.85
N GLU A 170 11.14 14.75 -14.53
CA GLU A 170 12.23 14.87 -13.56
C GLU A 170 12.89 13.51 -13.23
N LEU A 171 12.33 12.39 -13.70
CA LEU A 171 12.89 11.06 -13.42
C LEU A 171 14.33 10.88 -13.92
N ALA A 172 14.75 11.68 -14.92
CA ALA A 172 16.13 11.71 -15.40
C ALA A 172 17.15 12.19 -14.33
N ARG A 173 16.70 12.87 -13.27
CA ARG A 173 17.54 13.30 -12.13
C ARG A 173 17.92 12.15 -11.21
N VAL A 174 17.15 11.05 -11.23
CA VAL A 174 17.33 9.92 -10.32
C VAL A 174 18.57 9.13 -10.74
N ALA A 175 19.60 9.15 -9.89
CA ALA A 175 20.81 8.37 -10.06
C ALA A 175 20.70 7.01 -9.34
N PRO A 176 21.51 6.01 -9.73
CA PRO A 176 21.60 4.77 -8.97
C PRO A 176 21.96 5.02 -7.50
N GLY A 177 21.24 4.38 -6.58
CA GLY A 177 21.39 4.53 -5.13
C GLY A 177 20.59 5.69 -4.51
N ASP A 178 19.88 6.49 -5.30
CA ASP A 178 19.01 7.54 -4.76
C ASP A 178 17.73 6.97 -4.15
N VAL A 179 17.11 7.73 -3.24
CA VAL A 179 15.75 7.50 -2.76
C VAL A 179 14.80 8.39 -3.55
N LEU A 180 13.89 7.77 -4.29
CA LEU A 180 12.86 8.48 -5.05
C LEU A 180 11.74 8.93 -4.11
N VAL A 181 11.43 10.22 -4.11
CA VAL A 181 10.28 10.80 -3.38
C VAL A 181 9.32 11.41 -4.39
N THR A 182 8.06 10.99 -4.41
CA THR A 182 7.07 11.44 -5.40
C THR A 182 5.67 11.51 -4.80
N ARG A 183 4.75 12.22 -5.47
CA ARG A 183 3.34 12.20 -5.11
C ARG A 183 2.66 10.90 -5.55
N ILE A 184 2.88 10.50 -6.81
CA ILE A 184 2.16 9.39 -7.45
C ILE A 184 3.13 8.33 -7.92
N ALA A 185 2.78 7.08 -7.61
CA ALA A 185 3.40 5.86 -8.04
C ALA A 185 3.05 5.51 -9.51
N SER A 186 3.38 6.37 -10.48
CA SER A 186 2.96 6.14 -11.87
C SER A 186 3.69 4.95 -12.53
N PRO A 187 3.11 4.32 -13.58
CA PRO A 187 3.78 3.24 -14.32
C PRO A 187 5.16 3.62 -14.88
N ALA A 188 5.42 4.90 -15.16
CA ALA A 188 6.70 5.39 -15.65
C ALA A 188 7.86 5.13 -14.65
N LEU A 189 7.55 4.99 -13.36
CA LEU A 189 8.57 4.68 -12.34
C LEU A 189 9.25 3.33 -12.59
N SER A 190 8.59 2.40 -13.29
CA SER A 190 9.12 1.07 -13.58
C SER A 190 10.53 1.08 -14.20
N HIS A 191 10.88 2.14 -14.93
CA HIS A 191 12.21 2.31 -15.54
C HIS A 191 13.31 2.67 -14.55
N VAL A 192 12.98 3.34 -13.42
CA VAL A 192 13.95 3.78 -12.42
C VAL A 192 14.00 2.85 -11.20
N LEU A 193 12.93 2.09 -10.94
CA LEU A 193 12.83 1.17 -9.79
C LEU A 193 14.05 0.24 -9.59
N PRO A 194 14.66 -0.36 -10.62
CA PRO A 194 15.80 -1.26 -10.42
C PRO A 194 17.08 -0.57 -9.90
N ARG A 195 17.11 0.77 -9.89
CA ARG A 195 18.32 1.56 -9.58
C ARG A 195 18.23 2.31 -8.26
N VAL A 196 17.04 2.49 -7.69
CA VAL A 196 16.85 3.28 -6.47
C VAL A 196 17.17 2.47 -5.22
N ALA A 197 17.66 3.14 -4.18
CA ALA A 197 17.81 2.55 -2.84
C ALA A 197 16.47 2.42 -2.10
N GLY A 198 15.46 3.20 -2.50
CA GLY A 198 14.11 3.09 -1.97
C GLY A 198 13.14 4.06 -2.63
N VAL A 199 11.86 3.89 -2.34
CA VAL A 199 10.78 4.73 -2.88
C VAL A 199 9.85 5.21 -1.76
N VAL A 200 9.51 6.49 -1.82
CA VAL A 200 8.53 7.14 -0.94
C VAL A 200 7.47 7.78 -1.82
N ALA A 201 6.20 7.40 -1.65
CA ALA A 201 5.10 8.02 -2.35
C ALA A 201 3.98 8.50 -1.42
N GLU A 202 3.36 9.63 -1.76
CA GLU A 202 2.25 10.20 -0.97
C GLU A 202 0.92 9.47 -1.13
N LEU A 203 0.75 8.78 -2.26
CA LEU A 203 -0.42 7.98 -2.60
C LEU A 203 -0.08 6.48 -2.66
N GLY A 204 -1.11 5.65 -2.70
CA GLY A 204 -1.03 4.20 -2.73
C GLY A 204 -1.09 3.56 -1.34
N GLY A 205 -1.10 2.24 -1.34
CA GLY A 205 -1.14 1.42 -0.13
C GLY A 205 -0.46 0.06 -0.34
N SER A 206 -0.39 -0.72 0.74
CA SER A 206 0.36 -1.98 0.83
C SER A 206 -0.03 -3.04 -0.19
N THR A 207 -1.26 -2.97 -0.73
CA THR A 207 -1.81 -3.93 -1.70
C THR A 207 -1.98 -3.31 -3.09
N SER A 208 -1.27 -2.20 -3.38
CA SER A 208 -1.23 -1.62 -4.72
C SER A 208 -0.31 -2.42 -5.66
N HIS A 209 -0.40 -2.19 -6.96
CA HIS A 209 0.49 -2.82 -7.94
C HIS A 209 1.96 -2.47 -7.67
N LEU A 210 2.25 -1.22 -7.32
CA LEU A 210 3.62 -0.81 -7.05
C LEU A 210 4.18 -1.50 -5.79
N ALA A 211 3.35 -1.68 -4.76
CA ALA A 211 3.74 -2.41 -3.55
C ALA A 211 4.07 -3.88 -3.85
N SER A 212 3.23 -4.54 -4.64
CA SER A 212 3.49 -5.90 -5.12
C SER A 212 4.81 -6.00 -5.87
N LEU A 213 5.05 -5.05 -6.78
CA LEU A 213 6.27 -4.99 -7.58
C LEU A 213 7.53 -4.76 -6.73
N ALA A 214 7.41 -3.94 -5.69
CA ALA A 214 8.49 -3.64 -4.76
C ALA A 214 8.92 -4.88 -3.97
N ARG A 215 7.95 -5.66 -3.47
CA ARG A 215 8.21 -6.94 -2.79
C ARG A 215 8.88 -7.95 -3.72
N GLU A 216 8.42 -8.06 -4.97
CA GLU A 216 9.00 -8.97 -5.96
C GLU A 216 10.44 -8.61 -6.35
N ARG A 217 10.83 -7.33 -6.26
CA ARG A 217 12.15 -6.82 -6.65
C ARG A 217 13.08 -6.50 -5.49
N GLY A 218 12.66 -6.73 -4.24
CA GLY A 218 13.50 -6.40 -3.09
C GLY A 218 13.68 -4.90 -2.86
N ILE A 219 12.72 -4.06 -3.27
CA ILE A 219 12.86 -2.60 -3.21
C ILE A 219 12.20 -2.07 -1.93
N PRO A 220 12.93 -1.37 -1.04
CA PRO A 220 12.35 -0.69 0.11
C PRO A 220 11.35 0.38 -0.33
N MET A 221 10.12 0.30 0.16
CA MET A 221 9.05 1.19 -0.29
C MET A 221 8.05 1.51 0.80
N VAL A 222 7.72 2.80 0.93
CA VAL A 222 6.66 3.30 1.80
C VAL A 222 5.69 4.16 0.97
N LEU A 223 4.41 3.82 1.02
CA LEU A 223 3.34 4.49 0.26
C LEU A 223 2.38 5.23 1.20
N GLY A 224 1.52 6.08 0.66
CA GLY A 224 0.55 6.82 1.46
C GLY A 224 1.17 7.82 2.45
N VAL A 225 2.42 8.24 2.22
CA VAL A 225 3.19 9.09 3.12
C VAL A 225 2.75 10.55 2.96
N LEU A 226 1.92 11.04 3.87
CA LEU A 226 1.36 12.39 3.76
C LEU A 226 2.45 13.48 3.67
N GLU A 227 2.35 14.32 2.64
CA GLU A 227 3.22 15.49 2.40
C GLU A 227 4.72 15.15 2.28
N ALA A 228 5.06 13.93 1.87
CA ALA A 228 6.46 13.52 1.71
C ALA A 228 7.25 14.46 0.80
N THR A 229 6.66 14.91 -0.31
CA THR A 229 7.33 15.79 -1.29
C THR A 229 7.59 17.20 -0.75
N GLY A 230 6.78 17.67 0.21
CA GLY A 230 6.94 18.98 0.85
C GLY A 230 7.79 18.93 2.13
N ARG A 231 7.88 17.78 2.80
CA ARG A 231 8.54 17.65 4.11
C ARG A 231 9.94 17.07 4.04
N ILE A 232 10.24 16.21 3.06
CA ILE A 232 11.56 15.63 2.88
C ILE A 232 12.38 16.61 2.02
N PRO A 233 13.49 17.16 2.54
CA PRO A 233 14.31 18.09 1.76
C PRO A 233 14.97 17.37 0.57
N ASP A 234 14.83 17.93 -0.64
CA ASP A 234 15.51 17.43 -1.83
C ASP A 234 17.03 17.43 -1.62
N GLY A 235 17.70 16.35 -2.03
CA GLY A 235 19.13 16.16 -1.81
C GLY A 235 19.57 15.71 -0.40
N SER A 236 18.66 15.65 0.58
CA SER A 236 18.98 15.14 1.93
C SER A 236 19.25 13.63 1.94
N GLN A 237 19.96 13.13 2.95
CA GLN A 237 20.09 11.69 3.14
C GLN A 237 18.81 11.14 3.78
N VAL A 238 18.15 10.22 3.09
CA VAL A 238 16.90 9.58 3.50
C VAL A 238 17.12 8.09 3.71
N ALA A 239 16.45 7.54 4.71
CA ALA A 239 16.32 6.12 4.97
C ALA A 239 14.84 5.69 4.84
N VAL A 240 14.61 4.58 4.17
CA VAL A 240 13.30 4.00 3.87
C VAL A 240 13.25 2.59 4.45
N ASP A 241 12.37 2.38 5.42
CA ASP A 241 12.03 1.06 5.96
C ASP A 241 10.72 0.60 5.32
N GLY A 242 10.85 -0.25 4.29
CA GLY A 242 9.72 -0.76 3.53
C GLY A 242 8.85 -1.74 4.32
N VAL A 243 9.39 -2.28 5.43
CA VAL A 243 8.75 -3.29 6.26
C VAL A 243 7.92 -2.65 7.37
N ALA A 244 8.50 -1.68 8.09
CA ALA A 244 7.80 -0.93 9.12
C ALA A 244 6.89 0.17 8.56
N GLY A 245 7.12 0.60 7.32
CA GLY A 245 6.41 1.72 6.71
C GLY A 245 6.88 3.07 7.25
N ILE A 246 8.19 3.21 7.50
CA ILE A 246 8.79 4.40 8.13
C ILE A 246 9.82 5.01 7.18
N VAL A 247 9.81 6.33 7.07
CA VAL A 247 10.81 7.10 6.33
C VAL A 247 11.45 8.11 7.28
N ARG A 248 12.77 8.27 7.22
CA ARG A 248 13.51 9.24 8.05
C ARG A 248 14.59 9.95 7.23
N TRP A 249 14.98 11.15 7.64
CA TRP A 249 16.01 11.91 6.93
C TRP A 249 16.90 12.74 7.84
N MET A 250 18.16 12.93 7.44
CA MET A 250 19.09 13.81 8.15
C MET A 250 18.69 15.27 7.89
N ALA A 251 18.58 16.04 8.97
CA ALA A 251 18.28 17.47 8.94
C ALA A 251 19.56 18.29 8.76
#